data_AF-A0A3Q0ISY2-F1
#
_entry.id   AF-A0A3Q0ISY2-F1
#
_cell.length_a   1.000
_cell.length_b   1.000
_cell.length_c   1.000
_cell.angle_alpha   90.00
_cell.angle_beta   90.00
_cell.angle_gamma   90.00
#
_symmetry.space_group_name_H-M   'P 1'
#
loop_
_entity.id
_entity.type
_entity.pdbx_description
1 polymer ?
#
loop_
_entity_poly.entity_id
_entity_poly.type
_entity_poly.pdbx_seq_one_letter_code
_entity_poly.pdbx_strand_id
1 'polypeptide(L)'
;MYNHLVIKCRGDGRSYMLNLHTPGDFDVTWGDMFTYALYTRGGPYWQITKIPFSKFFLQSKGRIQDIQNPLDTDRISSIGLSLVDQNNGPFQLELDYIGIEYDPNHTEEFAYEMYLFENEVRGIVNW
;
A
#
# COMPACT_ATOMS: atom_id res chain seq x y z
N MET A 1 16.06 9.57 1.06
CA MET A 1 15.06 8.62 0.52
C MET A 1 14.11 8.28 1.65
N TYR A 2 12.82 8.07 1.42
CA TYR A 2 11.86 7.69 2.47
C TYR A 2 11.39 6.27 2.20
N ASN A 3 11.23 5.45 3.23
CA ASN A 3 10.85 4.04 3.08
C ASN A 3 9.58 3.67 3.85
N HIS A 4 9.08 4.56 4.70
CA HIS A 4 7.86 4.34 5.46
C HIS A 4 6.87 5.49 5.29
N LEU A 5 5.60 5.11 5.25
CA LEU A 5 4.47 5.99 5.47
C LEU A 5 4.01 5.88 6.93
N VAL A 6 3.83 7.02 7.58
CA VAL A 6 3.37 7.10 8.97
C VAL A 6 2.02 7.79 8.98
N ILE A 7 1.02 7.11 9.54
CA ILE A 7 -0.34 7.64 9.68
C ILE A 7 -0.69 7.66 11.16
N LYS A 8 -1.08 8.83 11.66
CA LYS A 8 -1.73 8.95 12.97
C LYS A 8 -3.23 9.11 12.77
N CYS A 9 -3.97 8.08 13.14
CA CYS A 9 -5.41 8.03 12.96
C CYS A 9 -6.12 7.54 14.22
N ARG A 10 -7.42 7.82 14.31
CA ARG A 10 -8.33 7.24 15.29
C ARG A 10 -9.54 6.72 14.54
N GLY A 11 -9.84 5.45 14.72
CA GLY A 11 -10.92 4.77 14.00
C GLY A 11 -11.93 4.11 14.92
N ASP A 12 -12.99 3.65 14.30
CA ASP A 12 -14.16 2.99 14.88
C ASP A 12 -14.01 1.46 15.03
N GLY A 13 -12.85 0.90 14.66
CA GLY A 13 -12.60 -0.54 14.71
C GLY A 13 -12.78 -1.25 13.37
N ARG A 14 -13.05 -0.50 12.31
CA ARG A 14 -13.25 -1.03 10.95
C ARG A 14 -11.94 -1.10 10.17
N SER A 15 -11.96 -1.88 9.10
CA SER A 15 -10.83 -2.08 8.20
C SER A 15 -10.89 -1.12 7.03
N TYR A 16 -9.84 -0.32 6.87
CA TYR A 16 -9.68 0.61 5.76
C TYR A 16 -8.61 0.10 4.81
N MET A 17 -8.77 0.34 3.52
CA MET A 17 -7.73 0.19 2.52
C MET A 17 -7.10 1.55 2.27
N LEU A 18 -5.79 1.61 2.46
CA LEU A 18 -4.96 2.73 2.08
C LEU A 18 -4.44 2.48 0.67
N ASN A 19 -4.83 3.34 -0.26
CA ASN A 19 -4.50 3.22 -1.68
C ASN A 19 -3.53 4.34 -2.06
N LEU A 20 -2.39 3.96 -2.65
CA LEU A 20 -1.44 4.87 -3.27
C LEU A 20 -1.62 4.77 -4.78
N HIS A 21 -2.00 5.86 -5.41
CA HIS A 21 -2.15 5.91 -6.85
C HIS A 21 -0.83 6.32 -7.50
N THR A 22 -0.42 5.54 -8.49
CA THR A 22 0.79 5.77 -9.29
C THR A 22 0.37 5.79 -10.76
N PRO A 23 0.23 6.97 -11.40
CA PRO A 23 -0.14 7.04 -12.81
C PRO A 23 0.96 6.39 -13.64
N GLY A 24 0.63 5.27 -14.26
CA GLY A 24 1.51 4.62 -15.24
C GLY A 24 1.58 5.42 -16.54
N ASP A 25 2.56 5.07 -17.38
CA ASP A 25 2.83 5.78 -18.63
C ASP A 25 1.80 5.48 -19.73
N PHE A 26 1.02 4.40 -19.57
CA PHE A 26 0.03 3.94 -20.53
C PHE A 26 -1.38 3.98 -19.95
N ASP A 27 -2.39 4.27 -20.79
CA ASP A 27 -3.81 4.33 -20.39
C ASP A 27 -4.30 3.04 -19.71
N VAL A 28 -3.76 1.88 -20.10
CA VAL A 28 -4.11 0.59 -19.50
C VAL A 28 -3.72 0.48 -18.03
N THR A 29 -2.64 1.17 -17.63
CA THR A 29 -2.06 1.18 -16.27
C THR A 29 -2.60 2.30 -15.38
N TRP A 30 -3.50 3.15 -15.89
CA TRP A 30 -4.12 4.22 -15.07
C TRP A 30 -4.98 3.70 -13.92
N GLY A 31 -5.40 2.44 -13.97
CA GLY A 31 -6.16 1.80 -12.89
C GLY A 31 -5.28 1.16 -11.81
N ASP A 32 -3.96 1.32 -11.90
CA ASP A 32 -3.01 0.66 -11.03
C ASP A 32 -2.85 1.45 -9.73
N MET A 33 -2.97 0.74 -8.62
CA MET A 33 -2.86 1.29 -7.28
C MET A 33 -2.15 0.30 -6.36
N PHE A 34 -1.40 0.86 -5.44
CA PHE A 34 -0.71 0.12 -4.40
C PHE A 34 -1.51 0.22 -3.12
N THR A 35 -1.96 -0.93 -2.62
CA THR A 35 -2.93 -1.00 -1.53
C THR A 35 -2.30 -1.61 -0.29
N TYR A 36 -2.72 -1.12 0.88
CA TYR A 36 -2.39 -1.68 2.18
C TYR A 36 -3.62 -1.71 3.09
N ALA A 37 -3.83 -2.82 3.81
CA ALA A 37 -4.93 -2.95 4.75
C ALA A 37 -4.59 -2.28 6.10
N LEU A 38 -5.22 -1.13 6.36
CA LEU A 38 -5.13 -0.40 7.61
C LEU A 38 -6.24 -0.85 8.58
N TYR A 39 -5.83 -1.55 9.64
CA TYR A 39 -6.73 -1.96 10.70
C TYR A 39 -6.80 -0.91 11.80
N THR A 40 -8.01 -0.45 12.12
CA THR A 40 -8.22 0.46 13.24
C THR A 40 -8.62 -0.30 14.50
N ARG A 41 -8.09 0.12 15.65
CA ARG A 41 -8.53 -0.38 16.95
C ARG A 41 -9.61 0.55 17.46
N GLY A 42 -10.87 0.10 17.44
CA GLY A 42 -12.01 0.90 17.90
C GLY A 42 -11.78 1.39 19.33
N GLY A 43 -11.85 2.71 19.53
CA GLY A 43 -11.59 3.29 20.84
C GLY A 43 -11.28 4.79 20.79
N PRO A 44 -11.22 5.47 21.96
CA PRO A 44 -11.04 6.91 22.02
C PRO A 44 -9.60 7.38 21.73
N TYR A 45 -8.65 6.45 21.61
CA TYR A 45 -7.22 6.73 21.56
C TYR A 45 -6.70 6.88 20.12
N TRP A 46 -5.75 7.79 19.95
CA TRP A 46 -4.98 7.91 18.71
C TRP A 46 -4.01 6.73 18.58
N GLN A 47 -3.95 6.15 17.39
CA GLN A 47 -2.95 5.13 17.02
C GLN A 47 -2.02 5.68 15.95
N ILE A 48 -0.76 5.27 16.01
CA ILE A 48 0.24 5.57 14.98
C ILE A 48 0.57 4.27 14.28
N THR A 49 0.35 4.24 12.96
CA THR A 49 0.67 3.10 12.11
C THR A 49 1.83 3.48 11.22
N LYS A 50 2.96 2.79 11.38
CA LYS A 50 4.13 2.90 10.51
C LYS A 50 4.09 1.75 9.51
N ILE A 51 4.01 2.08 8.22
CA ILE A 51 3.78 1.16 7.12
C ILE A 51 4.98 1.25 6.18
N PRO A 52 5.74 0.16 5.97
CA PRO A 52 6.79 0.14 4.97
C PRO A 52 6.21 0.19 3.56
N PHE A 53 6.83 0.94 2.65
CA PHE A 53 6.41 0.95 1.24
C PHE A 53 6.53 -0.43 0.58
N SER A 54 7.45 -1.27 1.03
CA SER A 54 7.62 -2.67 0.58
C SER A 54 6.41 -3.57 0.83
N LYS A 55 5.50 -3.20 1.74
CA LYS A 55 4.32 -3.99 2.10
C LYS A 55 3.08 -3.64 1.31
N PHE A 56 3.11 -2.62 0.46
CA PHE A 56 1.98 -2.33 -0.42
C PHE A 56 1.94 -3.35 -1.56
N PHE A 57 0.75 -3.86 -1.86
CA PHE A 57 0.53 -4.77 -2.98
C PHE A 57 -0.18 -4.07 -4.13
N LEU A 58 0.21 -4.41 -5.34
CA LEU A 58 -0.37 -3.93 -6.58
C LEU A 58 -1.78 -4.51 -6.78
N GLN A 59 -2.73 -3.61 -6.99
CA GLN A 59 -4.06 -3.88 -7.49
C GLN A 59 -4.28 -3.09 -8.78
N SER A 60 -4.93 -3.72 -9.75
CA SER A 60 -5.40 -3.04 -10.96
C SER A 60 -6.90 -3.24 -11.08
N LYS A 61 -7.64 -2.14 -11.20
CA LYS A 61 -9.12 -2.15 -11.39
C LYS A 61 -9.85 -3.03 -10.36
N GLY A 62 -9.41 -2.99 -9.10
CA GLY A 62 -9.98 -3.75 -8.00
C GLY A 62 -9.58 -5.24 -7.93
N ARG A 63 -8.68 -5.70 -8.79
CA ARG A 63 -8.11 -7.05 -8.73
C ARG A 63 -6.66 -7.00 -8.28
N ILE A 64 -6.34 -7.79 -7.25
CA ILE A 64 -4.94 -8.05 -6.87
C ILE A 64 -4.26 -8.73 -8.05
N GLN A 65 -3.08 -8.24 -8.43
CA GLN A 65 -2.31 -8.82 -9.52
C GLN A 65 -1.51 -10.03 -9.00
N ASP A 66 -1.45 -11.10 -9.79
CA ASP A 66 -0.61 -12.26 -9.43
C ASP A 66 0.88 -11.90 -9.55
N ILE A 67 1.21 -11.09 -10.55
CA ILE A 67 2.53 -10.50 -10.73
C ILE A 67 2.57 -9.18 -9.96
N GLN A 68 3.32 -9.20 -8.88
CA GLN A 68 3.54 -8.05 -8.02
C GLN A 68 4.83 -7.34 -8.44
N ASN A 69 4.84 -6.01 -8.33
CA ASN A 69 6.00 -5.17 -8.63
C ASN A 69 6.28 -4.25 -7.44
N PRO A 70 7.54 -3.84 -7.20
CA PRO A 70 7.84 -2.87 -6.17
C PRO A 70 7.19 -1.51 -6.46
N LEU A 71 6.82 -0.81 -5.39
CA LEU A 71 6.27 0.54 -5.46
C LEU A 71 7.36 1.55 -5.82
N ASP A 72 7.13 2.33 -6.88
CA ASP A 72 7.96 3.48 -7.21
C ASP A 72 7.53 4.70 -6.39
N THR A 73 8.32 5.05 -5.37
CA THR A 73 8.01 6.15 -4.45
C THR A 73 8.01 7.52 -5.11
N ASP A 74 8.73 7.70 -6.22
CA ASP A 74 8.84 8.99 -6.90
C ASP A 74 7.64 9.29 -7.81
N ARG A 75 6.83 8.26 -8.10
CA ARG A 75 5.65 8.35 -8.98
C ARG A 75 4.32 8.41 -8.24
N ILE A 76 4.31 8.47 -6.91
CA ILE A 76 3.07 8.52 -6.12
C ILE A 76 2.39 9.87 -6.35
N SER A 77 1.17 9.86 -6.90
CA SER A 77 0.42 11.08 -7.20
C SER A 77 -0.64 11.42 -6.15
N SER A 78 -1.27 10.41 -5.55
CA SER A 78 -2.36 10.61 -4.60
C SER A 78 -2.48 9.47 -3.60
N ILE A 79 -3.08 9.79 -2.45
CA ILE A 79 -3.39 8.85 -1.38
C ILE A 79 -4.91 8.83 -1.21
N GLY A 80 -5.48 7.64 -1.25
CA GLY A 80 -6.90 7.38 -1.01
C GLY A 80 -7.10 6.49 0.21
N LEU A 81 -8.19 6.72 0.93
CA LEU A 81 -8.66 5.85 2.01
C LEU A 81 -10.03 5.32 1.62
N SER A 82 -10.20 4.00 1.64
CA SER A 82 -11.44 3.33 1.27
C SER A 82 -11.89 2.40 2.39
N LEU A 83 -13.17 2.41 2.73
CA LEU A 83 -13.75 1.44 3.67
C LEU A 83 -14.15 0.19 2.88
N VAL A 84 -13.53 -0.96 3.17
CA VAL A 84 -13.71 -2.21 2.39
C VAL A 84 -14.08 -3.39 3.31
N ASP A 85 -14.92 -3.13 4.31
CA ASP A 85 -15.30 -4.13 5.31
C ASP A 85 -16.63 -4.84 5.02
N GLN A 86 -17.30 -4.51 3.91
CA GLN A 86 -18.62 -5.02 3.48
C GLN A 86 -19.74 -4.89 4.54
N ASN A 87 -19.51 -4.14 5.62
CA ASN A 87 -20.48 -3.95 6.67
C ASN A 87 -21.24 -2.65 6.40
N ASN A 88 -22.56 -2.69 6.49
CA ASN A 88 -23.37 -1.49 6.36
C ASN A 88 -23.51 -0.83 7.74
N GLY A 89 -23.22 0.47 7.82
CA GLY A 89 -23.34 1.21 9.07
C GLY A 89 -22.53 2.51 9.05
N PRO A 90 -22.73 3.38 10.06
CA PRO A 90 -21.93 4.58 10.22
C PRO A 90 -20.45 4.22 10.35
N PHE A 91 -19.58 5.10 9.87
CA PHE A 91 -18.15 4.99 10.05
C PHE A 91 -17.57 6.30 10.56
N GLN A 92 -16.50 6.21 11.33
CA GLN A 92 -15.77 7.38 11.82
C GLN A 92 -14.27 7.11 11.75
N LEU A 93 -13.62 7.84 10.85
CA LEU A 93 -12.16 7.88 10.74
C LEU A 93 -11.70 9.31 10.92
N GLU A 94 -10.88 9.52 11.94
CA GLU A 94 -10.22 10.79 12.22
C GLU A 94 -8.73 10.65 11.89
N LEU A 95 -8.19 11.66 11.20
CA LEU A 95 -6.79 11.74 10.82
C LEU A 95 -6.18 12.96 11.48
N ASP A 96 -5.06 12.77 12.17
CA ASP A 96 -4.26 13.87 12.70
C ASP A 96 -3.21 14.28 11.66
N TYR A 97 -2.39 13.32 11.23
CA TYR A 97 -1.42 13.55 10.16
C TYR A 97 -1.14 12.29 9.34
N ILE A 98 -0.66 12.53 8.12
CA ILE A 98 -0.01 11.56 7.25
C ILE A 98 1.37 12.13 6.94
N GLY A 99 2.41 11.34 7.20
CA GLY A 99 3.80 11.74 7.02
C GLY A 99 4.63 10.62 6.42
N ILE A 100 5.86 10.95 6.08
CA ILE A 100 6.86 10.01 5.56
C ILE A 100 8.07 10.00 6.48
N GLU A 101 8.66 8.82 6.67
CA GLU A 101 9.84 8.62 7.50
C GLU A 101 10.87 7.81 6.72
N TYR A 102 12.14 8.08 7.02
CA TYR A 102 13.25 7.23 6.61
C TYR A 102 13.76 6.44 7.82
N ASP A 103 13.65 5.12 7.76
CA ASP A 103 14.20 4.21 8.75
C ASP A 103 15.45 3.52 8.18
N PRO A 104 16.66 3.81 8.70
CA PRO A 104 17.89 3.22 8.17
C PRO A 104 18.00 1.71 8.40
N ASN A 105 17.22 1.14 9.31
CA ASN A 105 17.25 -0.29 9.62
C ASN A 105 16.37 -1.13 8.68
N HIS A 106 15.52 -0.48 7.87
CA HIS A 106 14.63 -1.17 6.95
C HIS A 106 15.24 -1.25 5.56
N THR A 107 15.66 -2.45 5.20
CA THR A 107 16.33 -2.77 3.93
C THR A 107 15.44 -3.58 2.97
N GLU A 108 14.22 -3.94 3.38
CA GLU A 108 13.30 -4.70 2.53
C GLU A 108 12.74 -3.77 1.44
N GLU A 109 13.04 -4.10 0.18
CA GLU A 109 12.51 -3.37 -0.98
C GLU A 109 11.14 -3.91 -1.41
N PHE A 110 10.88 -5.20 -1.21
CA PHE A 110 9.66 -5.85 -1.67
C PHE A 110 9.33 -7.10 -0.85
N ALA A 111 8.12 -7.16 -0.28
CA ALA A 111 7.72 -8.21 0.66
C ALA A 111 7.04 -9.44 0.01
N TYR A 112 6.71 -9.38 -1.29
CA TYR A 112 5.91 -10.41 -1.96
C TYR A 112 6.79 -11.37 -2.77
N GLU A 113 6.65 -12.67 -2.53
CA GLU A 113 7.38 -13.69 -3.26
C GLU A 113 6.81 -13.88 -4.67
N MET A 114 7.70 -13.93 -5.65
CA MET A 114 7.37 -14.22 -7.05
C MET A 114 7.84 -15.63 -7.40
N TYR A 115 6.95 -16.49 -7.87
CA TYR A 115 7.33 -17.81 -8.36
C TYR A 115 7.97 -17.68 -9.74
N LEU A 116 9.22 -18.11 -9.86
CA LEU A 116 9.88 -18.29 -11.14
C LEU A 116 9.48 -19.67 -11.69
N PHE A 117 8.68 -19.69 -12.75
CA PHE A 117 8.47 -20.93 -13.50
C PHE A 117 9.69 -21.17 -14.40
N GLU A 118 10.36 -22.31 -14.21
CA GLU A 118 11.66 -22.66 -14.81
C GLU A 118 11.67 -22.77 -16.36
N ASN A 119 10.57 -22.44 -17.05
CA ASN A 119 10.43 -22.67 -18.50
C ASN A 119 10.05 -21.46 -19.37
N GLU A 120 10.11 -20.22 -18.87
CA GLU A 120 10.15 -19.06 -19.77
C GLU A 120 11.36 -18.17 -19.46
N VAL A 121 12.39 -18.31 -20.30
CA VAL A 121 13.57 -17.44 -20.32
C VAL A 121 13.13 -16.03 -20.71
N ARG A 122 12.79 -15.20 -19.72
CA ARG A 122 12.70 -13.75 -19.85
C ARG A 122 13.19 -13.08 -18.56
N GLY A 123 14.44 -12.66 -18.58
CA GLY A 123 15.03 -11.81 -17.54
C GLY A 123 16.36 -12.37 -17.06
N ILE A 124 17.43 -11.97 -17.73
CA ILE A 124 18.81 -12.29 -17.35
C ILE A 124 19.07 -11.63 -15.99
N VAL A 125 19.20 -12.43 -14.94
CA VAL A 125 19.91 -12.03 -13.71
C VAL A 125 21.39 -12.30 -13.94
N ASN A 126 22.18 -11.23 -14.05
CA ASN A 126 23.64 -11.31 -14.00
C ASN A 126 24.10 -11.04 -12.57
N TRP A 127 25.03 -11.88 -12.12
CA TRP A 127 25.86 -11.71 -10.93
C TRP A 127 26.73 -10.46 -11.02
#